data_AF-A0A417UDS0-F1
#
_entry.id   AF-A0A417UDS0-F1
#
_cell.length_a   1.000
_cell.length_b   1.000
_cell.length_c   1.000
_cell.angle_alpha   90.00
_cell.angle_beta   90.00
_cell.angle_gamma   90.00
#
_symmetry.space_group_name_H-M   'P 1'
#
loop_
_entity.id
_entity.type
_entity.pdbx_description
1 polymer ?
#
loop_
_entity_poly.entity_id
_entity_poly.type
_entity_poly.pdbx_seq_one_letter_code
_entity_poly.pdbx_strand_id
1 'polypeptide(L)'
;MSRDKLLDCTLRDGGYINDWNFGFHTIRDIIKKLVDSRVDYVEVGFLRNCEYDSNRALFNNCSEIVPILPKKHGNTMFSAMALHNKYDINKLEPYDGKTIDILRVTFHDYDIDEGLTFIQKAKEKGYRVFCNPINIMGYSDEMLLQLFHKVNQIQPYAFSIVDTFGSMMKSDLQRIYFLAEHNLDKSIVIGLHLHENLGLSYSLAQEFLAMKSSERKCVIDASMMGMGRVPGNLCMELIMDYMNKTQGSSYDVNPVLDGIDDHIAQLKQIEAWGYHTAYALSAKYNLHRNYAEFLLGKGRLRAKQINQILAGIEANKKTAYDEAYIEALYEGYQNHEVDDGQLLSRLKREWKNHTILILAPGSSIAEQKEKIDKFIETENPVIIAANFLPDTYKESYAFFSNAMRFSAIEDKSRMENLIVTSNLMEVCTADNVLNYSDLCFDDKGKSDNCVIMLMRLLCKLGIDQVYVAGFDGYQSEGSNYISSYMANQHTKGMEENIRNTGYVADIRKKMDVIFLTPSIYDKQ
;
A
#
# COMPACT_ATOMS: atom_id res chain seq x y z
N MET A 1 -36.95 -16.41 -13.72
CA MET A 1 -35.78 -16.52 -12.80
C MET A 1 -35.28 -15.12 -12.49
N SER A 2 -34.94 -14.83 -11.24
CA SER A 2 -34.32 -13.55 -10.87
C SER A 2 -32.90 -13.51 -11.46
N ARG A 3 -32.55 -12.45 -12.18
CA ARG A 3 -31.21 -12.25 -12.74
C ARG A 3 -30.23 -11.87 -11.62
N ASP A 4 -29.02 -12.43 -11.67
CA ASP A 4 -27.89 -12.04 -10.81
C ASP A 4 -27.39 -10.65 -11.20
N LYS A 5 -26.95 -9.87 -10.21
CA LYS A 5 -26.72 -8.43 -10.40
C LYS A 5 -25.27 -8.00 -10.16
N LEU A 6 -24.90 -6.89 -10.76
CA LEU A 6 -23.58 -6.27 -10.59
C LEU A 6 -23.66 -4.93 -9.85
N LEU A 7 -22.66 -4.68 -9.01
CA LEU A 7 -22.46 -3.41 -8.33
C LEU A 7 -21.09 -2.84 -8.69
N ASP A 8 -21.05 -1.61 -9.20
CA ASP A 8 -19.81 -0.86 -9.37
C ASP A 8 -19.40 -0.16 -8.08
N CYS A 9 -18.13 -0.32 -7.68
CA CYS A 9 -17.53 0.35 -6.53
C CYS A 9 -16.32 1.21 -6.88
N THR A 10 -16.18 1.63 -8.15
CA THR A 10 -15.04 2.41 -8.66
C THR A 10 -14.85 3.71 -7.87
N LEU A 11 -15.92 4.47 -7.64
CA LEU A 11 -15.85 5.77 -6.95
C LEU A 11 -15.71 5.64 -5.42
N ARG A 12 -16.00 4.47 -4.85
CA ARG A 12 -15.93 4.22 -3.41
C ARG A 12 -14.64 3.53 -3.01
N ASP A 13 -14.38 2.35 -3.54
CA ASP A 13 -13.17 1.58 -3.24
C ASP A 13 -11.96 2.14 -3.99
N GLY A 14 -12.13 2.49 -5.28
CA GLY A 14 -11.09 3.14 -6.06
C GLY A 14 -10.63 4.47 -5.45
N GLY A 15 -11.50 5.14 -4.68
CA GLY A 15 -11.14 6.36 -3.97
C GLY A 15 -10.02 6.20 -2.94
N TYR A 16 -9.67 4.98 -2.50
CA TYR A 16 -8.46 4.78 -1.69
C TYR A 16 -7.15 5.08 -2.44
N ILE A 17 -7.18 5.10 -3.78
CA ILE A 17 -5.99 5.38 -4.61
C ILE A 17 -5.68 6.88 -4.68
N ASN A 18 -6.71 7.73 -4.71
CA ASN A 18 -6.59 9.17 -4.95
C ASN A 18 -7.27 10.04 -3.88
N ASP A 19 -7.44 9.51 -2.67
CA ASP A 19 -8.15 10.18 -1.57
C ASP A 19 -9.57 10.68 -1.96
N TRP A 20 -10.25 9.86 -2.78
CA TRP A 20 -11.56 10.11 -3.37
C TRP A 20 -11.64 11.36 -4.27
N ASN A 21 -10.51 12.00 -4.59
CA ASN A 21 -10.44 13.22 -5.39
C ASN A 21 -10.39 12.91 -6.89
N PHE A 22 -11.54 12.55 -7.45
CA PHE A 22 -11.67 12.24 -8.89
C PHE A 22 -11.91 13.48 -9.75
N GLY A 23 -12.42 14.57 -9.16
CA GLY A 23 -12.90 15.74 -9.89
C GLY A 23 -14.38 15.63 -10.27
N PHE A 24 -15.12 16.73 -10.14
CA PHE A 24 -16.57 16.76 -10.32
C PHE A 24 -17.04 16.21 -11.68
N HIS A 25 -16.34 16.58 -12.76
CA HIS A 25 -16.67 16.12 -14.11
C HIS A 25 -16.45 14.61 -14.27
N THR A 26 -15.32 14.10 -13.79
CA THR A 26 -14.96 12.69 -13.87
C THR A 26 -15.92 11.81 -13.08
N ILE A 27 -16.30 12.21 -11.86
CA ILE A 27 -17.33 11.51 -11.07
C ILE A 27 -18.62 11.36 -11.87
N ARG A 28 -19.10 12.46 -12.45
CA ARG A 28 -20.35 12.48 -13.24
C ARG A 28 -20.28 11.61 -14.48
N ASP A 29 -19.16 11.67 -15.20
CA ASP A 29 -18.99 10.91 -16.42
C ASP A 29 -18.87 9.40 -16.15
N ILE A 30 -18.13 9.00 -15.09
CA ILE A 30 -18.06 7.60 -14.63
C ILE A 30 -19.46 7.08 -14.29
N ILE A 31 -20.25 7.80 -13.48
CA ILE A 31 -21.61 7.39 -13.11
C ILE A 31 -22.49 7.26 -14.37
N LYS A 32 -22.41 8.23 -15.27
CA LYS A 32 -23.16 8.22 -16.53
C LYS A 32 -22.83 6.99 -17.37
N LYS A 33 -21.55 6.66 -17.53
CA LYS A 33 -21.10 5.48 -18.30
C LYS A 33 -21.56 4.17 -17.68
N LEU A 34 -21.54 4.05 -16.35
CA LEU A 34 -22.06 2.86 -15.65
C LEU A 34 -23.57 2.69 -15.84
N VAL A 35 -24.32 3.80 -15.81
CA VAL A 35 -25.76 3.84 -16.10
C VAL A 35 -26.03 3.44 -17.55
N ASP A 36 -25.30 4.02 -18.51
CA ASP A 36 -25.44 3.70 -19.94
C ASP A 36 -25.09 2.22 -20.22
N SER A 37 -24.18 1.64 -19.40
CA SER A 37 -23.80 0.22 -19.41
C SER A 37 -24.84 -0.72 -18.79
N ARG A 38 -25.91 -0.16 -18.20
CA ARG A 38 -27.00 -0.89 -17.52
C ARG A 38 -26.53 -1.69 -16.30
N VAL A 39 -25.50 -1.22 -15.60
CA VAL A 39 -25.09 -1.80 -14.31
C VAL A 39 -26.24 -1.66 -13.30
N ASP A 40 -26.50 -2.68 -12.49
CA ASP A 40 -27.65 -2.68 -11.59
C ASP A 40 -27.49 -1.67 -10.44
N TYR A 41 -26.27 -1.58 -9.89
CA TYR A 41 -25.95 -0.73 -8.75
C TYR A 41 -24.67 0.06 -9.00
N VAL A 42 -24.70 1.36 -8.70
CA VAL A 42 -23.50 2.22 -8.75
C VAL A 42 -23.25 2.80 -7.37
N GLU A 43 -22.10 2.50 -6.77
CA GLU A 43 -21.66 3.04 -5.50
C GLU A 43 -20.92 4.35 -5.70
N VAL A 44 -21.57 5.46 -5.34
CA VAL A 44 -21.14 6.82 -5.70
C VAL A 44 -20.07 7.39 -4.78
N GLY A 45 -19.76 6.72 -3.66
CA GLY A 45 -18.76 7.16 -2.70
C GLY A 45 -19.09 6.80 -1.25
N PHE A 46 -18.50 7.52 -0.31
CA PHE A 46 -18.80 7.38 1.12
C PHE A 46 -19.70 8.49 1.66
N LEU A 47 -20.56 8.12 2.60
CA LEU A 47 -21.06 9.04 3.62
C LEU A 47 -20.08 9.07 4.80
N ARG A 48 -19.56 10.25 5.13
CA ARG A 48 -18.61 10.47 6.24
C ARG A 48 -18.86 11.82 6.92
N ASN A 49 -18.50 11.91 8.19
CA ASN A 49 -18.42 13.21 8.87
C ASN A 49 -17.21 13.99 8.31
N CYS A 50 -17.44 14.81 7.29
CA CYS A 50 -16.40 15.59 6.63
C CYS A 50 -16.95 16.94 6.12
N GLU A 51 -16.05 17.81 5.67
CA GLU A 51 -16.41 18.96 4.85
C GLU A 51 -16.64 18.48 3.40
N TYR A 52 -17.68 19.02 2.77
CA TYR A 52 -18.03 18.66 1.40
C TYR A 52 -17.13 19.38 0.38
N ASP A 53 -16.61 18.61 -0.57
CA ASP A 53 -15.92 19.11 -1.76
C ASP A 53 -16.51 18.42 -2.98
N SER A 54 -17.03 19.22 -3.92
CA SER A 54 -17.63 18.71 -5.17
C SER A 54 -16.69 17.87 -6.04
N ASN A 55 -15.38 17.96 -5.84
CA ASN A 55 -14.39 17.16 -6.56
C ASN A 55 -14.15 15.79 -5.92
N ARG A 56 -14.70 15.55 -4.74
CA ARG A 56 -14.47 14.32 -3.97
C ARG A 56 -15.73 13.45 -3.92
N ALA A 57 -15.55 12.15 -4.04
CA ALA A 57 -16.60 11.15 -3.80
C ALA A 57 -16.82 10.88 -2.29
N LEU A 58 -16.88 11.97 -1.50
CA LEU A 58 -17.11 11.97 -0.06
C LEU A 58 -18.21 12.99 0.25
N PHE A 59 -19.25 12.53 0.95
CA PHE A 59 -20.43 13.32 1.21
C PHE A 59 -20.77 13.29 2.70
N ASN A 60 -21.16 14.43 3.23
CA ASN A 60 -21.61 14.57 4.61
C ASN A 60 -23.12 14.30 4.76
N ASN A 61 -23.88 14.32 3.67
CA ASN A 61 -25.30 13.95 3.60
C ASN A 61 -25.70 13.53 2.17
N CYS A 62 -26.93 13.07 1.99
CA CYS A 62 -27.42 12.62 0.69
C CYS A 62 -27.64 13.78 -0.28
N SER A 63 -28.10 14.94 0.19
CA SER A 63 -28.34 16.10 -0.68
C SER A 63 -27.11 16.53 -1.52
N GLU A 64 -25.91 16.34 -0.98
CA GLU A 64 -24.63 16.64 -1.66
C GLU A 64 -24.30 15.69 -2.83
N ILE A 65 -24.97 14.54 -2.92
CA ILE A 65 -24.80 13.56 -4.03
C ILE A 65 -25.64 13.98 -5.25
N VAL A 66 -26.76 14.68 -5.06
CA VAL A 66 -27.70 15.03 -6.14
C VAL A 66 -27.03 15.67 -7.37
N PRO A 67 -26.06 16.60 -7.24
CA PRO A 67 -25.42 17.25 -8.39
C PRO A 67 -24.65 16.31 -9.32
N ILE A 68 -24.19 15.15 -8.82
CA ILE A 68 -23.41 14.20 -9.62
C ILE A 68 -24.26 13.13 -10.31
N LEU A 69 -25.54 12.99 -9.94
CA LEU A 69 -26.42 11.96 -10.48
C LEU A 69 -26.98 12.36 -11.86
N PRO A 70 -27.09 11.41 -12.81
CA PRO A 70 -27.72 11.67 -14.09
C PRO A 70 -29.24 11.75 -13.95
N LYS A 71 -29.88 12.64 -14.72
CA LYS A 71 -31.35 12.79 -14.74
C LYS A 71 -32.09 11.55 -15.23
N LYS A 72 -31.46 10.72 -16.05
CA LYS A 72 -31.99 9.45 -16.56
C LYS A 72 -31.04 8.34 -16.13
N HIS A 73 -31.54 7.39 -15.35
CA HIS A 73 -30.76 6.26 -14.84
C HIS A 73 -31.42 4.89 -15.07
N GLY A 74 -32.59 4.85 -15.72
CA GLY A 74 -33.28 3.61 -16.03
C GLY A 74 -33.56 2.76 -14.78
N ASN A 75 -33.08 1.52 -14.78
CA ASN A 75 -33.20 0.60 -13.64
C ASN A 75 -31.98 0.60 -12.72
N THR A 76 -30.94 1.39 -13.04
CA THR A 76 -29.76 1.52 -12.19
C THR A 76 -30.14 2.22 -10.90
N MET A 77 -29.73 1.63 -9.79
CA MET A 77 -29.92 2.15 -8.44
C MET A 77 -28.60 2.71 -7.91
N PHE A 78 -28.67 3.78 -7.13
CA PHE A 78 -27.48 4.39 -6.55
C PHE A 78 -27.27 3.92 -5.11
N SER A 79 -26.02 3.68 -4.75
CA SER A 79 -25.62 3.28 -3.40
C SER A 79 -24.51 4.16 -2.85
N ALA A 80 -24.43 4.28 -1.53
CA ALA A 80 -23.28 4.87 -0.83
C ALA A 80 -22.89 3.98 0.35
N MET A 81 -21.63 4.06 0.78
CA MET A 81 -21.14 3.32 1.94
C MET A 81 -20.99 4.22 3.17
N ALA A 82 -21.35 3.71 4.34
CA ALA A 82 -21.07 4.33 5.63
C ALA A 82 -20.34 3.34 6.55
N LEU A 83 -19.27 3.83 7.19
CA LEU A 83 -18.66 3.15 8.33
C LEU A 83 -19.41 3.61 9.59
N HIS A 84 -19.93 2.67 10.37
CA HIS A 84 -20.77 2.98 11.53
C HIS A 84 -20.11 3.96 12.53
N ASN A 85 -18.77 3.95 12.61
CA ASN A 85 -17.97 4.79 13.51
C ASN A 85 -17.35 6.05 12.84
N LYS A 86 -17.55 6.26 11.53
CA LYS A 86 -17.05 7.46 10.79
C LYS A 86 -18.17 8.37 10.29
N TYR A 87 -19.42 7.94 10.40
CA TYR A 87 -20.58 8.69 9.95
C TYR A 87 -21.65 8.75 11.03
N ASP A 88 -22.20 9.94 11.28
CA ASP A 88 -23.32 10.10 12.20
C ASP A 88 -24.64 9.76 11.49
N ILE A 89 -25.25 8.64 11.87
CA ILE A 89 -26.54 8.19 11.32
C ILE A 89 -27.66 9.23 11.43
N ASN A 90 -27.57 10.17 12.37
CA ASN A 90 -28.59 11.22 12.50
C ASN A 90 -28.54 12.23 11.34
N LYS A 91 -27.41 12.35 10.64
CA LYS A 91 -27.26 13.16 9.43
C LYS A 91 -27.87 12.51 8.19
N LEU A 92 -28.12 11.20 8.22
CA LEU A 92 -28.78 10.51 7.12
C LEU A 92 -30.21 11.02 7.01
N GLU A 93 -30.55 11.62 5.87
CA GLU A 93 -31.90 12.11 5.59
C GLU A 93 -32.87 10.91 5.45
N PRO A 94 -34.20 11.08 5.59
CA PRO A 94 -35.14 10.03 5.20
C PRO A 94 -35.02 9.71 3.70
N TYR A 95 -35.22 8.45 3.30
CA TYR A 95 -35.18 8.04 1.91
C TYR A 95 -36.17 8.86 1.07
N ASP A 96 -35.63 9.54 0.06
CA ASP A 96 -36.35 10.50 -0.78
C ASP A 96 -36.81 9.92 -2.13
N GLY A 97 -36.38 8.69 -2.46
CA GLY A 97 -36.63 8.06 -3.77
C GLY A 97 -35.91 8.70 -4.95
N LYS A 98 -34.93 9.60 -4.70
CA LYS A 98 -34.29 10.42 -5.74
C LYS A 98 -32.77 10.43 -5.68
N THR A 99 -32.19 10.31 -4.49
CA THR A 99 -30.74 10.43 -4.31
C THR A 99 -30.06 9.06 -4.35
N ILE A 100 -30.01 8.35 -3.22
CA ILE A 100 -29.49 6.98 -3.14
C ILE A 100 -30.61 6.05 -2.69
N ASP A 101 -30.61 4.84 -3.24
CA ASP A 101 -31.57 3.80 -2.89
C ASP A 101 -31.04 2.84 -1.83
N ILE A 102 -29.72 2.66 -1.82
CA ILE A 102 -29.04 1.67 -1.00
C ILE A 102 -28.00 2.34 -0.12
N LEU A 103 -28.05 2.05 1.18
CA LEU A 103 -26.95 2.33 2.09
C LEU A 103 -26.21 1.04 2.42
N ARG A 104 -24.89 1.04 2.23
CA ARG A 104 -24.02 -0.09 2.59
C ARG A 104 -23.34 0.22 3.91
N VAL A 105 -23.55 -0.62 4.91
CA VAL A 105 -23.05 -0.37 6.27
C VAL A 105 -21.98 -1.39 6.59
N THR A 106 -20.79 -0.90 6.92
CA THR A 106 -19.66 -1.75 7.26
C THR A 106 -19.19 -1.57 8.71
N PHE A 107 -18.76 -2.69 9.29
CA PHE A 107 -18.34 -2.82 10.68
C PHE A 107 -17.39 -4.01 10.85
N HIS A 108 -16.54 -3.95 11.87
CA HIS A 108 -15.61 -5.01 12.24
C HIS A 108 -16.29 -6.08 13.12
N ASP A 109 -15.62 -7.22 13.28
CA ASP A 109 -16.01 -8.33 14.16
C ASP A 109 -16.16 -7.93 15.63
N TYR A 110 -15.43 -6.91 16.09
CA TYR A 110 -15.54 -6.38 17.44
C TYR A 110 -16.63 -5.29 17.63
N ASP A 111 -17.23 -4.77 16.54
CA ASP A 111 -18.27 -3.71 16.57
C ASP A 111 -19.60 -4.19 15.93
N ILE A 112 -19.92 -5.48 16.04
CA ILE A 112 -21.07 -6.08 15.35
C ILE A 112 -22.38 -5.42 15.80
N ASP A 113 -22.60 -5.25 17.10
CA ASP A 113 -23.89 -4.78 17.62
C ASP A 113 -24.15 -3.30 17.29
N GLU A 114 -23.10 -2.48 17.30
CA GLU A 114 -23.12 -1.10 16.85
C GLU A 114 -23.44 -1.01 15.35
N GLY A 115 -22.78 -1.83 14.53
CA GLY A 115 -23.02 -1.92 13.09
C GLY A 115 -24.44 -2.35 12.75
N LEU A 116 -24.96 -3.36 13.45
CA LEU A 116 -26.34 -3.84 13.27
C LEU A 116 -27.39 -2.81 13.73
N THR A 117 -27.12 -2.09 14.82
CA THR A 117 -27.96 -0.97 15.27
C THR A 117 -28.00 0.15 14.22
N PHE A 118 -26.86 0.45 13.60
CA PHE A 118 -26.77 1.41 12.52
C PHE A 118 -27.63 0.99 11.32
N ILE A 119 -27.57 -0.29 10.94
CA ILE A 119 -28.40 -0.88 9.87
C ILE A 119 -29.89 -0.71 10.18
N GLN A 120 -30.31 -1.00 11.40
CA GLN A 120 -31.71 -0.85 11.81
C GLN A 120 -32.20 0.60 11.66
N LYS A 121 -31.42 1.58 12.13
CA LYS A 121 -31.74 3.01 11.99
C LYS A 121 -31.81 3.45 10.52
N ALA A 122 -30.91 2.97 9.68
CA ALA A 122 -30.93 3.27 8.25
C ALA A 122 -32.17 2.67 7.56
N LYS A 123 -32.60 1.47 7.97
CA LYS A 123 -33.85 0.85 7.51
C LYS A 123 -35.08 1.63 7.95
N GLU A 124 -35.12 2.10 9.20
CA GLU A 124 -36.23 2.92 9.73
C GLU A 124 -36.39 4.23 8.94
N LYS A 125 -35.30 4.76 8.38
CA LYS A 125 -35.31 5.91 7.45
C LYS A 125 -35.79 5.55 6.03
N GLY A 126 -36.08 4.28 5.74
CA GLY A 126 -36.67 3.81 4.49
C GLY A 126 -35.69 3.29 3.44
N TYR A 127 -34.39 3.24 3.72
CA TYR A 127 -33.39 2.76 2.76
C TYR A 127 -33.39 1.23 2.65
N ARG A 128 -32.99 0.73 1.47
CA ARG A 128 -32.48 -0.63 1.35
C ARG A 128 -31.08 -0.65 1.95
N VAL A 129 -30.80 -1.60 2.84
CA VAL A 129 -29.51 -1.63 3.54
C VAL A 129 -28.75 -2.92 3.24
N PHE A 130 -27.48 -2.81 2.89
CA PHE A 130 -26.56 -3.94 2.81
C PHE A 130 -25.78 -4.04 4.13
N CYS A 131 -25.72 -5.24 4.68
CA CYS A 131 -24.89 -5.60 5.82
C CYS A 131 -23.52 -6.07 5.31
N ASN A 132 -22.45 -5.30 5.57
CA ASN A 132 -21.11 -5.55 5.04
C ASN A 132 -20.09 -5.75 6.18
N PRO A 133 -20.13 -6.89 6.90
CA PRO A 133 -19.07 -7.21 7.86
C PRO A 133 -17.73 -7.34 7.13
N ILE A 134 -16.71 -6.66 7.63
CA ILE A 134 -15.35 -6.75 7.08
C ILE A 134 -14.54 -7.82 7.81
N ASN A 135 -13.51 -8.33 7.13
CA ASN A 135 -12.68 -9.44 7.57
C ASN A 135 -13.49 -10.71 7.89
N ILE A 136 -14.42 -11.09 6.99
CA ILE A 136 -15.28 -12.28 7.21
C ILE A 136 -14.47 -13.58 7.36
N MET A 137 -13.25 -13.62 6.81
CA MET A 137 -12.29 -14.71 6.96
C MET A 137 -11.80 -14.91 8.41
N GLY A 138 -11.91 -13.89 9.27
CA GLY A 138 -11.58 -13.97 10.68
C GLY A 138 -12.66 -14.62 11.56
N TYR A 139 -13.87 -14.87 11.02
CA TYR A 139 -14.99 -15.38 11.79
C TYR A 139 -14.96 -16.91 11.86
N SER A 140 -15.15 -17.45 13.06
CA SER A 140 -15.46 -18.86 13.23
C SER A 140 -16.87 -19.18 12.69
N ASP A 141 -17.14 -20.44 12.40
CA ASP A 141 -18.48 -20.89 11.99
C ASP A 141 -19.55 -20.47 13.02
N GLU A 142 -19.25 -20.58 14.32
CA GLU A 142 -20.16 -20.15 15.39
C GLU A 142 -20.45 -18.64 15.34
N MET A 143 -19.41 -17.81 15.16
CA MET A 143 -19.58 -16.36 15.03
C MET A 143 -20.43 -16.00 13.80
N LEU A 144 -20.22 -16.69 12.68
CA LEU A 144 -21.04 -16.51 11.47
C LEU A 144 -22.50 -16.87 11.72
N LEU A 145 -22.78 -18.01 12.35
CA LEU A 145 -24.14 -18.45 12.65
C LEU A 145 -24.85 -17.47 13.60
N GLN A 146 -24.16 -16.97 14.63
CA GLN A 146 -24.69 -15.95 15.52
C GLN A 146 -24.97 -14.64 14.76
N LEU A 147 -24.07 -14.21 13.87
CA LEU A 147 -24.28 -13.03 13.03
C LEU A 147 -25.50 -13.21 12.11
N PHE A 148 -25.63 -14.35 11.42
CA PHE A 148 -26.77 -14.65 10.56
C PHE A 148 -28.09 -14.64 11.33
N HIS A 149 -28.10 -15.15 12.56
CA HIS A 149 -29.28 -15.08 13.43
C HIS A 149 -29.71 -13.63 13.69
N LYS A 150 -28.77 -12.76 14.08
CA LYS A 150 -29.05 -11.33 14.28
C LYS A 150 -29.49 -10.63 12.98
N VAL A 151 -28.82 -10.94 11.86
CA VAL A 151 -29.17 -10.42 10.53
C VAL A 151 -30.59 -10.81 10.13
N ASN A 152 -31.03 -12.04 10.41
CA ASN A 152 -32.40 -12.49 10.13
C ASN A 152 -33.46 -11.81 11.01
N GLN A 153 -33.12 -11.32 12.19
CA GLN A 153 -34.03 -10.51 13.01
C GLN A 153 -34.22 -9.12 12.40
N ILE A 154 -33.15 -8.56 11.83
CA ILE A 154 -33.15 -7.22 11.23
C ILE A 154 -33.72 -7.25 9.81
N GLN A 155 -33.56 -8.34 9.06
CA GLN A 155 -33.97 -8.52 7.66
C GLN A 155 -33.44 -7.40 6.72
N PRO A 156 -32.12 -7.13 6.66
CA PRO A 156 -31.58 -6.17 5.70
C PRO A 156 -31.84 -6.62 4.25
N TYR A 157 -31.71 -5.69 3.31
CA TYR A 157 -31.92 -6.03 1.90
C TYR A 157 -30.87 -7.03 1.40
N ALA A 158 -29.62 -6.89 1.85
CA ALA A 158 -28.54 -7.81 1.51
C ALA A 158 -27.58 -8.04 2.67
N PHE A 159 -26.87 -9.17 2.61
CA PHE A 159 -25.70 -9.49 3.41
C PHE A 159 -24.53 -9.79 2.47
N SER A 160 -23.39 -9.13 2.65
CA SER A 160 -22.22 -9.32 1.77
C SER A 160 -21.14 -10.18 2.42
N ILE A 161 -20.62 -11.14 1.64
CA ILE A 161 -19.36 -11.82 1.91
C ILE A 161 -18.22 -10.92 1.39
N VAL A 162 -17.33 -10.47 2.29
CA VAL A 162 -16.29 -9.48 1.96
C VAL A 162 -14.90 -10.04 2.25
N ASP A 163 -14.10 -10.31 1.21
CA ASP A 163 -12.71 -10.75 1.32
C ASP A 163 -11.74 -9.58 1.54
N THR A 164 -11.81 -8.94 2.70
CA THR A 164 -11.06 -7.71 3.01
C THR A 164 -9.54 -7.84 2.87
N PHE A 165 -8.98 -9.02 3.08
CA PHE A 165 -7.53 -9.25 2.98
C PHE A 165 -7.10 -9.87 1.64
N GLY A 166 -8.05 -10.13 0.73
CA GLY A 166 -7.78 -10.77 -0.55
C GLY A 166 -7.19 -12.19 -0.40
N SER A 167 -7.52 -12.86 0.71
CA SER A 167 -6.91 -14.12 1.15
C SER A 167 -7.81 -15.33 0.93
N MET A 168 -9.05 -15.09 0.49
CA MET A 168 -10.05 -16.13 0.32
C MET A 168 -9.62 -17.13 -0.76
N MET A 169 -9.62 -18.41 -0.42
CA MET A 169 -9.48 -19.48 -1.40
C MET A 169 -10.85 -20.05 -1.76
N LYS A 170 -10.91 -20.86 -2.82
CA LYS A 170 -12.15 -21.50 -3.29
C LYS A 170 -12.89 -22.26 -2.17
N SER A 171 -12.18 -23.02 -1.34
CA SER A 171 -12.77 -23.76 -0.22
C SER A 171 -13.39 -22.84 0.84
N ASP A 172 -12.78 -21.68 1.08
CA ASP A 172 -13.28 -20.71 2.06
C ASP A 172 -14.56 -20.03 1.56
N LEU A 173 -14.55 -19.63 0.28
CA LEU A 173 -15.74 -19.09 -0.39
C LEU A 173 -16.90 -20.10 -0.32
N GLN A 174 -16.66 -21.36 -0.66
CA GLN A 174 -17.66 -22.42 -0.57
C GLN A 174 -18.19 -22.58 0.85
N ARG A 175 -17.30 -22.67 1.86
CA ARG A 175 -17.69 -22.78 3.27
C ARG A 175 -18.61 -21.63 3.70
N ILE A 176 -18.17 -20.39 3.49
CA ILE A 176 -18.90 -19.19 3.95
C ILE A 176 -20.22 -19.06 3.19
N TYR A 177 -20.21 -19.29 1.86
CA TYR A 177 -21.43 -19.25 1.06
C TYR A 177 -22.46 -20.26 1.54
N PHE A 178 -22.08 -21.53 1.76
CA PHE A 178 -23.05 -22.54 2.20
C PHE A 178 -23.58 -22.27 3.61
N LEU A 179 -22.74 -21.75 4.53
CA LEU A 179 -23.23 -21.30 5.83
C LEU A 179 -24.25 -20.16 5.68
N ALA A 180 -23.97 -19.16 4.85
CA ALA A 180 -24.90 -18.06 4.60
C ALA A 180 -26.19 -18.53 3.92
N GLU A 181 -26.10 -19.36 2.88
CA GLU A 181 -27.24 -19.84 2.08
C GLU A 181 -28.26 -20.64 2.89
N HIS A 182 -27.79 -21.46 3.85
CA HIS A 182 -28.63 -22.30 4.68
C HIS A 182 -29.17 -21.60 5.94
N ASN A 183 -28.52 -20.53 6.39
CA ASN A 183 -28.88 -19.87 7.65
C ASN A 183 -29.46 -18.47 7.49
N LEU A 184 -29.29 -17.80 6.34
CA LEU A 184 -29.96 -16.53 6.04
C LEU A 184 -31.33 -16.76 5.41
N ASP A 185 -32.30 -15.93 5.83
CA ASP A 185 -33.63 -15.85 5.22
C ASP A 185 -33.53 -15.72 3.70
N LYS A 186 -34.32 -16.49 2.94
CA LYS A 186 -34.27 -16.55 1.46
C LYS A 186 -34.53 -15.19 0.79
N SER A 187 -35.20 -14.26 1.48
CA SER A 187 -35.46 -12.90 0.98
C SER A 187 -34.21 -12.01 1.00
N ILE A 188 -33.21 -12.31 1.83
CA ILE A 188 -31.96 -11.55 1.94
C ILE A 188 -31.06 -11.87 0.74
N VAL A 189 -30.61 -10.83 0.04
CA VAL A 189 -29.69 -10.97 -1.09
C VAL A 189 -28.28 -11.28 -0.58
N ILE A 190 -27.56 -12.22 -1.20
CA ILE A 190 -26.15 -12.48 -0.86
C ILE A 190 -25.24 -11.65 -1.79
N GLY A 191 -24.49 -10.72 -1.21
CA GLY A 191 -23.46 -9.95 -1.89
C GLY A 191 -22.10 -10.64 -1.85
N LEU A 192 -21.24 -10.38 -2.84
CA LEU A 192 -19.85 -10.84 -2.89
C LEU A 192 -18.93 -9.67 -3.25
N HIS A 193 -17.93 -9.42 -2.41
CA HIS A 193 -16.89 -8.42 -2.64
C HIS A 193 -15.51 -9.07 -2.47
N LEU A 194 -14.70 -9.01 -3.52
CA LEU A 194 -13.42 -9.70 -3.63
C LEU A 194 -12.29 -8.73 -3.99
N HIS A 195 -11.13 -8.91 -3.35
CA HIS A 195 -9.90 -8.17 -3.66
C HIS A 195 -8.90 -9.03 -4.44
N GLU A 196 -7.96 -8.37 -5.12
CA GLU A 196 -7.06 -8.99 -6.10
C GLU A 196 -5.73 -9.51 -5.51
N ASN A 197 -5.60 -9.64 -4.19
CA ASN A 197 -4.29 -9.88 -3.56
C ASN A 197 -3.60 -11.17 -4.01
N LEU A 198 -4.37 -12.22 -4.24
CA LEU A 198 -3.88 -13.50 -4.77
C LEU A 198 -4.14 -13.67 -6.27
N GLY A 199 -4.70 -12.66 -6.95
CA GLY A 199 -5.08 -12.77 -8.36
C GLY A 199 -6.30 -13.67 -8.62
N LEU A 200 -7.18 -13.84 -7.61
CA LEU A 200 -8.24 -14.87 -7.63
C LEU A 200 -9.65 -14.32 -7.83
N SER A 201 -9.88 -13.00 -7.77
CA SER A 201 -11.25 -12.45 -7.68
C SER A 201 -12.15 -12.90 -8.83
N TYR A 202 -11.63 -12.91 -10.07
CA TYR A 202 -12.38 -13.32 -11.24
C TYR A 202 -12.78 -14.80 -11.17
N SER A 203 -11.85 -15.68 -10.80
CA SER A 203 -12.13 -17.12 -10.66
C SER A 203 -13.12 -17.43 -9.53
N LEU A 204 -13.02 -16.70 -8.41
CA LEU A 204 -13.91 -16.84 -7.27
C LEU A 204 -15.32 -16.31 -7.57
N ALA A 205 -15.44 -15.23 -8.33
CA ALA A 205 -16.74 -14.73 -8.80
C ALA A 205 -17.45 -15.74 -9.71
N GLN A 206 -16.70 -16.39 -10.61
CA GLN A 206 -17.24 -17.46 -11.46
C GLN A 206 -17.68 -18.67 -10.63
N GLU A 207 -16.87 -19.10 -9.67
CA GLU A 207 -17.23 -20.20 -8.76
C GLU A 207 -18.50 -19.87 -7.98
N PHE A 208 -18.60 -18.65 -7.44
CA PHE A 208 -19.78 -18.18 -6.72
C PHE A 208 -21.04 -18.25 -7.59
N LEU A 209 -20.98 -17.74 -8.82
CA LEU A 209 -22.10 -17.82 -9.77
C LEU A 209 -22.46 -19.28 -10.10
N ALA A 210 -21.47 -20.16 -10.22
CA ALA A 210 -21.70 -21.57 -10.53
C ALA A 210 -22.32 -22.39 -9.39
N MET A 211 -21.93 -22.10 -8.13
CA MET A 211 -22.40 -22.85 -6.96
C MET A 211 -23.67 -22.28 -6.32
N LYS A 212 -24.03 -21.04 -6.64
CA LYS A 212 -25.15 -20.34 -6.02
C LYS A 212 -26.48 -21.04 -6.30
N SER A 213 -27.30 -21.21 -5.26
CA SER A 213 -28.68 -21.66 -5.35
C SER A 213 -29.51 -20.80 -6.33
N SER A 214 -30.31 -21.45 -7.18
CA SER A 214 -31.13 -20.78 -8.20
C SER A 214 -32.23 -19.87 -7.60
N GLU A 215 -32.68 -20.16 -6.37
CA GLU A 215 -33.69 -19.38 -5.66
C GLU A 215 -33.10 -18.13 -4.97
N ARG A 216 -31.79 -18.12 -4.72
CA ARG A 216 -31.09 -17.03 -4.04
C ARG A 216 -30.75 -15.91 -5.03
N LYS A 217 -31.10 -14.68 -4.68
CA LYS A 217 -30.62 -13.48 -5.37
C LYS A 217 -29.21 -13.15 -4.90
N CYS A 218 -28.35 -12.72 -5.83
CA CYS A 218 -27.02 -12.24 -5.47
C CYS A 218 -26.62 -10.93 -6.15
N VAL A 219 -25.59 -10.30 -5.59
CA VAL A 219 -24.93 -9.11 -6.13
C VAL A 219 -23.42 -9.34 -6.08
N ILE A 220 -22.71 -9.07 -7.16
CA ILE A 220 -21.25 -9.13 -7.20
C ILE A 220 -20.71 -7.72 -7.39
N ASP A 221 -19.83 -7.33 -6.47
CA ASP A 221 -19.11 -6.06 -6.55
C ASP A 221 -17.94 -6.18 -7.52
N ALA A 222 -17.77 -5.15 -8.34
CA ALA A 222 -16.63 -4.98 -9.23
C ALA A 222 -16.31 -3.50 -9.41
N SER A 223 -15.24 -3.19 -10.13
CA SER A 223 -14.82 -1.82 -10.45
C SER A 223 -14.15 -1.77 -11.80
N MET A 224 -14.25 -0.64 -12.50
CA MET A 224 -13.59 -0.43 -13.79
C MET A 224 -12.09 -0.68 -13.68
N MET A 225 -11.54 -1.55 -14.55
CA MET A 225 -10.12 -1.91 -14.57
C MET A 225 -9.59 -2.40 -13.19
N GLY A 226 -10.48 -2.94 -12.36
CA GLY A 226 -10.17 -3.41 -11.01
C GLY A 226 -9.76 -2.29 -10.04
N MET A 227 -10.12 -1.03 -10.31
CA MET A 227 -9.74 0.11 -9.47
C MET A 227 -10.29 -0.03 -8.05
N GLY A 228 -9.38 -0.11 -7.09
CA GLY A 228 -9.70 -0.34 -5.69
C GLY A 228 -8.46 -0.20 -4.84
N ARG A 229 -8.65 -0.29 -3.52
CA ARG A 229 -7.53 -0.30 -2.58
C ARG A 229 -6.49 -1.34 -3.01
N VAL A 230 -5.23 -0.94 -3.23
CA VAL A 230 -4.16 -1.80 -3.79
C VAL A 230 -4.15 -3.16 -3.08
N PRO A 231 -4.21 -4.28 -3.80
CA PRO A 231 -3.95 -4.46 -5.23
C PRO A 231 -5.14 -4.28 -6.19
N GLY A 232 -6.34 -3.97 -5.69
CA GLY A 232 -7.53 -3.72 -6.51
C GLY A 232 -8.68 -4.69 -6.24
N ASN A 233 -9.72 -4.62 -7.07
CA ASN A 233 -10.93 -5.45 -7.00
C ASN A 233 -11.12 -6.26 -8.28
N LEU A 234 -12.19 -7.05 -8.32
CA LEU A 234 -12.73 -7.64 -9.54
C LEU A 234 -12.94 -6.58 -10.63
N CYS A 235 -12.45 -6.87 -11.83
CA CYS A 235 -12.66 -6.04 -13.02
C CYS A 235 -14.12 -6.09 -13.51
N MET A 236 -14.77 -4.93 -13.57
CA MET A 236 -16.16 -4.78 -13.99
C MET A 236 -16.38 -5.24 -15.43
N GLU A 237 -15.51 -4.81 -16.34
CA GLU A 237 -15.57 -5.14 -17.76
C GLU A 237 -15.48 -6.65 -18.02
N LEU A 238 -14.69 -7.38 -17.21
CA LEU A 238 -14.51 -8.82 -17.36
C LEU A 238 -15.72 -9.60 -16.83
N ILE A 239 -16.26 -9.23 -15.66
CA ILE A 239 -17.41 -9.94 -15.10
C ILE A 239 -18.71 -9.65 -15.87
N MET A 240 -18.87 -8.44 -16.42
CA MET A 240 -19.99 -8.10 -17.32
C MET A 240 -19.99 -9.01 -18.56
N ASP A 241 -18.86 -9.13 -19.25
CA ASP A 241 -18.72 -9.99 -20.43
C ASP A 241 -18.95 -11.47 -20.09
N TYR A 242 -18.41 -11.95 -18.97
CA TYR A 242 -18.66 -13.31 -18.49
C TYR A 242 -20.15 -13.58 -18.26
N MET A 243 -20.86 -12.70 -17.55
CA MET A 243 -22.28 -12.86 -17.26
C MET A 243 -23.14 -12.75 -18.53
N ASN A 244 -22.76 -11.90 -19.49
CA ASN A 244 -23.42 -11.84 -20.79
C ASN A 244 -23.31 -13.18 -21.54
N LYS A 245 -22.11 -13.78 -21.56
CA LYS A 245 -21.84 -15.05 -22.25
C LYS A 245 -22.45 -16.27 -21.57
N THR A 246 -22.49 -16.30 -20.24
CA THR A 246 -22.83 -17.52 -19.47
C THR A 246 -24.21 -17.49 -18.83
N GLN A 247 -24.73 -16.31 -18.50
CA GLN A 247 -26.00 -16.13 -17.78
C GLN A 247 -27.10 -15.46 -18.64
N GLY A 248 -26.82 -15.16 -19.91
CA GLY A 248 -27.75 -14.45 -20.79
C GLY A 248 -28.05 -13.02 -20.34
N SER A 249 -27.12 -12.41 -19.59
CA SER A 249 -27.18 -11.00 -19.23
C SER A 249 -27.07 -10.10 -20.47
N SER A 250 -27.44 -8.83 -20.29
CA SER A 250 -27.55 -7.84 -21.37
C SER A 250 -26.88 -6.51 -21.00
N TYR A 251 -25.78 -6.60 -20.26
CA TYR A 251 -24.96 -5.42 -19.94
C TYR A 251 -24.30 -4.90 -21.21
N ASP A 252 -24.22 -3.59 -21.38
CA ASP A 252 -23.45 -2.98 -22.47
C ASP A 252 -22.05 -2.66 -21.93
N VAL A 253 -21.03 -3.33 -22.45
CA VAL A 253 -19.66 -3.22 -21.92
C VAL A 253 -18.95 -1.99 -22.49
N ASN A 254 -19.38 -1.47 -23.65
CA ASN A 254 -18.64 -0.39 -24.34
C ASN A 254 -18.52 0.89 -23.50
N PRO A 255 -19.58 1.41 -22.84
CA PRO A 255 -19.42 2.64 -22.08
C PRO A 255 -18.49 2.47 -20.86
N VAL A 256 -18.40 1.28 -20.27
CA VAL A 256 -17.39 0.97 -19.23
C VAL A 256 -15.98 1.03 -19.83
N LEU A 257 -15.75 0.46 -21.03
CA LEU A 257 -14.45 0.53 -21.71
C LEU A 257 -14.06 1.98 -22.04
N ASP A 258 -14.99 2.78 -22.57
CA ASP A 258 -14.77 4.21 -22.80
C ASP A 258 -14.50 4.96 -21.48
N GLY A 259 -15.12 4.54 -20.38
CA GLY A 259 -14.84 5.07 -19.04
C GLY A 259 -13.43 4.77 -18.55
N ILE A 260 -12.95 3.57 -18.86
CA ILE A 260 -11.59 3.16 -18.56
C ILE A 260 -10.60 4.01 -19.33
N ASP A 261 -10.77 4.16 -20.64
CA ASP A 261 -9.84 4.92 -21.49
C ASP A 261 -9.84 6.42 -21.17
N ASP A 262 -11.01 7.01 -20.92
CA ASP A 262 -11.13 8.44 -20.68
C ASP A 262 -10.61 8.86 -19.29
N HIS A 263 -10.74 8.00 -18.26
CA HIS A 263 -10.46 8.38 -16.87
C HIS A 263 -9.55 7.39 -16.13
N ILE A 264 -9.92 6.12 -16.08
CA ILE A 264 -9.31 5.15 -15.15
C ILE A 264 -7.87 4.81 -15.55
N ALA A 265 -7.61 4.64 -16.85
CA ALA A 265 -6.27 4.37 -17.36
C ALA A 265 -5.29 5.50 -17.03
N GLN A 266 -5.74 6.77 -17.08
CA GLN A 266 -4.93 7.92 -16.70
C GLN A 266 -4.65 7.93 -15.20
N LEU A 267 -5.67 7.68 -14.37
CA LEU A 267 -5.48 7.57 -12.91
C LEU A 267 -4.49 6.46 -12.54
N LYS A 268 -4.51 5.33 -13.27
CA LYS A 268 -3.56 4.23 -13.09
C LYS A 268 -2.12 4.59 -13.42
N GLN A 269 -1.91 5.53 -14.34
CA GLN A 269 -0.57 6.05 -14.66
C GLN A 269 -0.03 6.96 -13.56
N ILE A 270 -0.91 7.68 -12.86
CA ILE A 270 -0.54 8.56 -11.73
C ILE A 270 -0.24 7.72 -10.49
N GLU A 271 -1.19 6.86 -10.09
CA GLU A 271 -1.06 5.97 -8.94
C GLU A 271 -1.47 4.55 -9.35
N ALA A 272 -0.48 3.66 -9.46
CA ALA A 272 -0.70 2.32 -9.97
C ALA A 272 -1.35 1.40 -8.91
N TRP A 273 -2.36 0.63 -9.34
CA TRP A 273 -2.85 -0.55 -8.62
C TRP A 273 -2.69 -1.81 -9.47
N GLY A 274 -2.61 -2.94 -8.78
CA GLY A 274 -2.46 -4.26 -9.37
C GLY A 274 -1.67 -5.18 -8.45
N TYR A 275 -1.38 -6.38 -8.94
CA TYR A 275 -0.64 -7.39 -8.19
C TYR A 275 0.67 -6.84 -7.64
N HIS A 276 0.90 -7.07 -6.35
CA HIS A 276 2.12 -6.69 -5.69
C HIS A 276 2.50 -7.75 -4.65
N THR A 277 3.75 -8.21 -4.72
CA THR A 277 4.24 -9.38 -3.97
C THR A 277 4.03 -9.27 -2.46
N ALA A 278 4.29 -8.12 -1.85
CA ALA A 278 4.06 -7.93 -0.41
C ALA A 278 2.59 -8.09 0.02
N TYR A 279 1.63 -7.63 -0.78
CA TYR A 279 0.20 -7.82 -0.47
C TYR A 279 -0.24 -9.27 -0.68
N ALA A 280 0.32 -9.96 -1.68
CA ALA A 280 0.12 -11.40 -1.86
C ALA A 280 0.68 -12.19 -0.67
N LEU A 281 1.84 -11.79 -0.13
CA LEU A 281 2.41 -12.37 1.10
C LEU A 281 1.53 -12.09 2.33
N SER A 282 0.98 -10.87 2.46
CA SER A 282 0.01 -10.55 3.52
C SER A 282 -1.22 -11.46 3.44
N ALA A 283 -1.78 -11.62 2.23
CA ALA A 283 -2.94 -12.46 1.99
C ALA A 283 -2.65 -13.94 2.27
N LYS A 284 -1.48 -14.45 1.86
CA LYS A 284 -1.02 -15.82 2.14
C LYS A 284 -1.09 -16.17 3.63
N TYR A 285 -0.81 -15.22 4.52
CA TYR A 285 -0.83 -15.43 5.96
C TYR A 285 -2.11 -14.97 6.65
N ASN A 286 -3.11 -14.53 5.88
CA ASN A 286 -4.36 -13.92 6.34
C ASN A 286 -4.12 -12.75 7.33
N LEU A 287 -3.26 -11.82 6.91
CA LEU A 287 -2.81 -10.70 7.73
C LEU A 287 -3.48 -9.40 7.32
N HIS A 288 -3.71 -8.52 8.30
CA HIS A 288 -4.10 -7.15 8.05
C HIS A 288 -3.08 -6.47 7.13
N ARG A 289 -3.57 -6.01 5.98
CA ARG A 289 -2.76 -5.46 4.89
C ARG A 289 -1.77 -4.37 5.28
N ASN A 290 -2.09 -3.56 6.28
CA ASN A 290 -1.20 -2.48 6.74
C ASN A 290 0.16 -3.00 7.23
N TYR A 291 0.29 -4.29 7.61
CA TYR A 291 1.60 -4.88 7.89
C TYR A 291 2.50 -4.91 6.65
N ALA A 292 1.96 -5.30 5.49
CA ALA A 292 2.70 -5.26 4.24
C ALA A 292 2.96 -3.81 3.78
N GLU A 293 1.99 -2.90 3.92
CA GLU A 293 2.16 -1.48 3.60
C GLU A 293 3.31 -0.86 4.41
N PHE A 294 3.35 -1.14 5.71
CA PHE A 294 4.41 -0.69 6.60
C PHE A 294 5.80 -1.17 6.14
N LEU A 295 5.94 -2.47 5.85
CA LEU A 295 7.22 -3.04 5.40
C LEU A 295 7.63 -2.53 4.01
N LEU A 296 6.68 -2.26 3.12
CA LEU A 296 6.94 -1.61 1.84
C LEU A 296 7.43 -0.17 2.02
N GLY A 297 6.81 0.58 2.93
CA GLY A 297 7.19 1.95 3.27
C GLY A 297 8.64 2.07 3.78
N LYS A 298 9.22 1.00 4.33
CA LYS A 298 10.65 0.97 4.70
C LYS A 298 11.58 1.01 3.47
N GLY A 299 11.11 0.58 2.30
CA GLY A 299 11.81 0.77 1.03
C GLY A 299 13.14 0.04 0.87
N ARG A 300 13.43 -0.96 1.72
CA ARG A 300 14.74 -1.64 1.82
C ARG A 300 14.64 -3.16 1.82
N LEU A 301 13.43 -3.70 2.01
CA LEU A 301 13.19 -5.13 2.14
C LEU A 301 12.87 -5.76 0.78
N ARG A 302 13.44 -6.93 0.53
CA ARG A 302 13.03 -7.81 -0.57
C ARG A 302 11.86 -8.70 -0.15
N ALA A 303 11.15 -9.25 -1.12
CA ALA A 303 10.00 -10.13 -0.88
C ALA A 303 10.30 -11.30 0.08
N LYS A 304 11.49 -11.90 0.02
CA LYS A 304 11.92 -12.96 0.97
C LYS A 304 11.90 -12.46 2.43
N GLN A 305 12.43 -11.26 2.65
CA GLN A 305 12.57 -10.67 3.98
C GLN A 305 11.20 -10.24 4.52
N ILE A 306 10.39 -9.63 3.66
CA ILE A 306 8.97 -9.35 3.97
C ILE A 306 8.26 -10.65 4.35
N ASN A 307 8.44 -11.73 3.59
CA ASN A 307 7.85 -13.03 3.88
C ASN A 307 8.29 -13.60 5.24
N GLN A 308 9.58 -13.49 5.60
CA GLN A 308 10.09 -13.95 6.90
C GLN A 308 9.46 -13.17 8.06
N ILE A 309 9.40 -11.83 7.95
CA ILE A 309 8.80 -10.97 8.98
C ILE A 309 7.29 -11.27 9.12
N LEU A 310 6.56 -11.30 8.00
CA LEU A 310 5.12 -11.56 8.01
C LEU A 310 4.78 -12.97 8.50
N ALA A 311 5.60 -13.97 8.18
CA ALA A 311 5.43 -15.34 8.68
C ALA A 311 5.58 -15.45 10.21
N GLY A 312 6.30 -14.50 10.83
CA GLY A 312 6.52 -14.44 12.28
C GLY A 312 5.40 -13.75 13.07
N ILE A 313 4.38 -13.18 12.41
CA ILE A 313 3.27 -12.50 13.10
C ILE A 313 2.42 -13.50 13.87
N GLU A 314 2.27 -13.25 15.18
CA GLU A 314 1.45 -14.05 16.08
C GLU A 314 -0.04 -14.07 15.69
N ALA A 315 -0.73 -15.18 15.98
CA ALA A 315 -2.13 -15.40 15.58
C ALA A 315 -3.09 -14.31 16.10
N ASN A 316 -2.89 -13.83 17.32
CA ASN A 316 -3.67 -12.76 17.95
C ASN A 316 -3.37 -11.35 17.40
N LYS A 317 -2.31 -11.19 16.59
CA LYS A 317 -1.92 -9.93 15.96
C LYS A 317 -2.31 -9.86 14.48
N LYS A 318 -2.92 -10.90 13.91
CA LYS A 318 -3.20 -10.97 12.47
C LYS A 318 -4.30 -10.03 11.99
N THR A 319 -5.39 -9.90 12.73
CA THR A 319 -6.63 -9.26 12.28
C THR A 319 -6.63 -7.74 12.43
N ALA A 320 -6.08 -7.24 13.54
CA ALA A 320 -5.91 -5.82 13.80
C ALA A 320 -4.47 -5.39 13.49
N TYR A 321 -4.32 -4.20 12.91
CA TYR A 321 -3.01 -3.61 12.67
C TYR A 321 -2.38 -3.10 13.97
N ASP A 322 -1.16 -3.55 14.27
CA ASP A 322 -0.34 -3.07 15.37
C ASP A 322 1.01 -2.58 14.83
N GLU A 323 1.14 -1.26 14.70
CA GLU A 323 2.33 -0.61 14.14
C GLU A 323 3.58 -0.82 14.99
N ALA A 324 3.44 -0.72 16.32
CA ALA A 324 4.56 -0.90 17.24
C ALA A 324 5.11 -2.33 17.18
N TYR A 325 4.22 -3.31 17.08
CA TYR A 325 4.59 -4.71 16.96
C TYR A 325 5.36 -5.01 15.66
N ILE A 326 4.89 -4.51 14.51
CA ILE A 326 5.58 -4.77 13.23
C ILE A 326 6.91 -4.02 13.12
N GLU A 327 7.04 -2.82 13.71
CA GLU A 327 8.35 -2.17 13.85
C GLU A 327 9.29 -3.04 14.68
N ALA A 328 8.86 -3.57 15.82
CA ALA A 328 9.69 -4.43 16.66
C ALA A 328 10.13 -5.72 15.94
N LEU A 329 9.23 -6.36 15.17
CA LEU A 329 9.59 -7.53 14.34
C LEU A 329 10.59 -7.16 13.23
N TYR A 330 10.37 -6.03 12.56
CA TYR A 330 11.29 -5.52 11.55
C TYR A 330 12.67 -5.23 12.15
N GLU A 331 12.73 -4.61 13.33
CA GLU A 331 13.97 -4.30 14.05
C GLU A 331 14.69 -5.57 14.51
N GLY A 332 13.97 -6.50 15.14
CA GLY A 332 14.50 -7.80 15.51
C GLY A 332 15.06 -8.56 14.30
N TYR A 333 14.40 -8.45 13.15
CA TYR A 333 14.89 -9.05 11.90
C TYR A 333 16.14 -8.34 11.35
N GLN A 334 16.28 -7.02 11.49
CA GLN A 334 17.48 -6.30 11.06
C GLN A 334 18.67 -6.50 12.02
N ASN A 335 18.41 -6.71 13.31
CA ASN A 335 19.44 -6.87 14.33
C ASN A 335 20.09 -8.25 14.26
N HIS A 336 21.10 -8.37 13.40
CA HIS A 336 22.07 -9.46 13.45
C HIS A 336 23.28 -8.96 14.24
N GLU A 337 23.34 -9.25 15.54
CA GLU A 337 24.52 -8.92 16.34
C GLU A 337 25.74 -9.68 15.80
N VAL A 338 26.78 -8.93 15.47
CA VAL A 338 28.08 -9.44 15.07
C VAL A 338 29.15 -8.74 15.89
N ASP A 339 30.20 -9.48 16.27
CA ASP A 339 31.39 -8.89 16.88
C ASP A 339 32.27 -8.32 15.77
N ASP A 340 32.20 -7.00 15.58
CA ASP A 340 32.98 -6.26 14.59
C ASP A 340 34.23 -5.57 15.19
N GLY A 341 34.57 -5.85 16.46
CA GLY A 341 35.64 -5.15 17.19
C GLY A 341 37.02 -5.27 16.53
N GLN A 342 37.32 -6.43 15.93
CA GLN A 342 38.56 -6.63 15.17
C GLN A 342 38.60 -5.79 13.89
N LEU A 343 37.47 -5.73 13.17
CA LEU A 343 37.34 -4.94 11.94
C LEU A 343 37.45 -3.45 12.25
N LEU A 344 36.75 -2.96 13.27
CA LEU A 344 36.84 -1.57 13.72
C LEU A 344 38.28 -1.18 14.09
N SER A 345 38.99 -2.05 14.80
CA SER A 345 40.40 -1.81 15.16
C SER A 345 41.30 -1.75 13.93
N ARG A 346 41.03 -2.59 12.92
CA ARG A 346 41.77 -2.61 11.64
C ARG A 346 41.51 -1.32 10.85
N LEU A 347 40.24 -0.98 10.60
CA LEU A 347 39.85 0.23 9.87
C LEU A 347 40.36 1.49 10.56
N LYS A 348 40.30 1.56 11.89
CA LYS A 348 40.85 2.67 12.67
C LYS A 348 42.34 2.86 12.43
N ARG A 349 43.11 1.78 12.27
CA ARG A 349 44.54 1.85 11.98
C ARG A 349 44.81 2.23 10.53
N GLU A 350 44.07 1.63 9.59
CA GLU A 350 44.24 1.83 8.15
C GLU A 350 43.84 3.24 7.69
N TRP A 351 42.80 3.82 8.29
CA TRP A 351 42.28 5.14 7.89
C TRP A 351 42.82 6.29 8.74
N LYS A 352 43.63 5.99 9.76
CA LYS A 352 44.23 7.02 10.61
C LYS A 352 45.13 7.94 9.78
N ASN A 353 44.95 9.25 9.93
CA ASN A 353 45.73 10.28 9.24
C ASN A 353 45.58 10.29 7.71
N HIS A 354 44.60 9.58 7.15
CA HIS A 354 44.28 9.65 5.73
C HIS A 354 43.05 10.54 5.51
N THR A 355 43.08 11.33 4.44
CA THR A 355 41.91 12.06 3.95
C THR A 355 40.87 11.06 3.44
N ILE A 356 39.62 11.17 3.87
CA ILE A 356 38.53 10.25 3.47
C ILE A 356 37.55 10.98 2.55
N LEU A 357 37.22 10.34 1.43
CA LEU A 357 36.19 10.80 0.49
C LEU A 357 35.07 9.76 0.39
N ILE A 358 33.86 10.14 0.78
CA ILE A 358 32.64 9.37 0.54
C ILE A 358 32.07 9.76 -0.82
N LEU A 359 31.88 8.77 -1.70
CA LEU A 359 31.10 8.92 -2.92
C LEU A 359 29.71 8.34 -2.69
N ALA A 360 28.66 9.08 -3.01
CA ALA A 360 27.25 8.69 -2.93
C ALA A 360 26.57 8.79 -4.31
N PRO A 361 25.49 8.05 -4.59
CA PRO A 361 25.00 7.84 -5.97
C PRO A 361 24.21 9.01 -6.58
N GLY A 362 24.39 10.24 -6.11
CA GLY A 362 23.73 11.44 -6.64
C GLY A 362 24.21 11.83 -8.04
N SER A 363 23.38 12.57 -8.78
CA SER A 363 23.71 13.04 -10.14
C SER A 363 24.90 14.00 -10.13
N SER A 364 25.12 14.71 -9.02
CA SER A 364 26.18 15.71 -8.90
C SER A 364 27.59 15.14 -9.06
N ILE A 365 27.79 13.83 -8.87
CA ILE A 365 29.08 13.18 -9.17
C ILE A 365 29.46 13.33 -10.64
N ALA A 366 28.50 13.13 -11.55
CA ALA A 366 28.75 13.28 -12.98
C ALA A 366 28.93 14.75 -13.36
N GLU A 367 28.12 15.64 -12.76
CA GLU A 367 28.12 17.08 -13.05
C GLU A 367 29.39 17.79 -12.54
N GLN A 368 29.97 17.34 -11.43
CA GLN A 368 31.12 17.97 -10.77
C GLN A 368 32.40 17.13 -10.90
N LYS A 369 32.49 16.31 -11.96
CA LYS A 369 33.61 15.38 -12.19
C LYS A 369 34.98 16.05 -12.09
N GLU A 370 35.20 17.19 -12.76
CA GLU A 370 36.50 17.89 -12.76
C GLU A 370 36.95 18.30 -11.35
N LYS A 371 36.01 18.73 -10.51
CA LYS A 371 36.29 19.13 -9.13
C LYS A 371 36.68 17.93 -8.28
N ILE A 372 35.99 16.80 -8.46
CA ILE A 372 36.29 15.54 -7.76
C ILE A 372 37.64 14.99 -8.21
N ASP A 373 37.92 14.95 -9.51
CA ASP A 373 39.19 14.47 -10.07
C ASP A 373 40.37 15.27 -9.51
N LYS A 374 40.28 16.61 -9.56
CA LYS A 374 41.32 17.49 -9.03
C LYS A 374 41.58 17.25 -7.53
N PHE A 375 40.52 17.03 -6.76
CA PHE A 375 40.63 16.72 -5.34
C PHE A 375 41.34 15.36 -5.13
N ILE A 376 40.96 14.34 -5.89
CA ILE A 376 41.57 13.00 -5.81
C ILE A 376 43.07 13.07 -6.17
N GLU A 377 43.43 13.81 -7.23
CA GLU A 377 44.83 13.99 -7.66
C GLU A 377 45.67 14.73 -6.62
N THR A 378 45.08 15.71 -5.93
CA THR A 378 45.81 16.57 -4.97
C THR A 378 45.96 15.92 -3.60
N GLU A 379 44.86 15.37 -3.08
CA GLU A 379 44.78 14.90 -1.68
C GLU A 379 45.01 13.38 -1.54
N ASN A 380 44.98 12.64 -2.66
CA ASN A 380 45.10 11.17 -2.69
C ASN A 380 44.28 10.47 -1.59
N PRO A 381 42.94 10.69 -1.53
CA PRO A 381 42.11 10.25 -0.42
C PRO A 381 41.83 8.74 -0.46
N VAL A 382 41.46 8.18 0.69
CA VAL A 382 40.77 6.88 0.76
C VAL A 382 39.34 7.08 0.28
N ILE A 383 38.99 6.47 -0.85
CA ILE A 383 37.68 6.61 -1.48
C ILE A 383 36.76 5.49 -1.02
N ILE A 384 35.62 5.84 -0.43
CA ILE A 384 34.58 4.89 0.01
C ILE A 384 33.30 5.13 -0.78
N ALA A 385 32.93 4.17 -1.63
CA ALA A 385 31.67 4.23 -2.38
C ALA A 385 30.50 3.70 -1.51
N ALA A 386 29.46 4.52 -1.31
CA ALA A 386 28.34 4.22 -0.43
C ALA A 386 27.13 3.67 -1.20
N ASN A 387 26.89 2.37 -1.08
CA ASN A 387 25.73 1.66 -1.65
C ASN A 387 25.65 1.65 -3.20
N PHE A 388 26.75 1.90 -3.89
CA PHE A 388 26.91 1.73 -5.35
C PHE A 388 28.39 1.57 -5.71
N LEU A 389 28.69 1.21 -6.96
CA LEU A 389 30.04 1.22 -7.52
C LEU A 389 30.08 2.23 -8.69
N PRO A 390 30.88 3.30 -8.62
CA PRO A 390 31.05 4.20 -9.75
C PRO A 390 31.87 3.54 -10.87
N ASP A 391 31.47 3.73 -12.13
CA ASP A 391 32.31 3.30 -13.28
C ASP A 391 33.50 4.22 -13.51
N THR A 392 33.38 5.47 -13.08
CA THR A 392 34.32 6.54 -13.37
C THR A 392 35.48 6.62 -12.39
N TYR A 393 35.31 6.09 -11.17
CA TYR A 393 36.27 6.19 -10.08
C TYR A 393 36.70 4.81 -9.64
N LYS A 394 37.98 4.66 -9.27
CA LYS A 394 38.46 3.45 -8.60
C LYS A 394 38.39 3.68 -7.09
N GLU A 395 37.40 3.08 -6.46
CA GLU A 395 37.21 3.12 -5.01
C GLU A 395 38.26 2.29 -4.26
N SER A 396 38.62 2.74 -3.05
CA SER A 396 39.44 1.96 -2.13
C SER A 396 38.59 0.96 -1.35
N TYR A 397 37.36 1.34 -1.01
CA TYR A 397 36.37 0.53 -0.30
C TYR A 397 34.98 0.71 -0.91
N ALA A 398 34.18 -0.35 -0.84
CA ALA A 398 32.76 -0.28 -1.16
C ALA A 398 31.95 -0.63 0.09
N PHE A 399 31.11 0.29 0.55
CA PHE A 399 30.30 0.14 1.77
C PHE A 399 28.83 -0.07 1.42
N PHE A 400 28.26 -1.20 1.85
CA PHE A 400 26.85 -1.53 1.62
C PHE A 400 26.07 -1.73 2.91
N SER A 401 24.89 -1.12 2.97
CA SER A 401 23.92 -1.27 4.05
C SER A 401 22.50 -1.59 3.57
N ASN A 402 22.28 -1.60 2.25
CA ASN A 402 20.98 -1.84 1.62
C ASN A 402 21.00 -3.08 0.72
N ALA A 403 20.20 -4.09 1.06
CA ALA A 403 20.11 -5.35 0.35
C ALA A 403 19.66 -5.21 -1.12
N MET A 404 18.74 -4.29 -1.42
CA MET A 404 18.31 -4.05 -2.79
C MET A 404 19.47 -3.53 -3.65
N ARG A 405 20.17 -2.49 -3.18
CA ARG A 405 21.30 -1.88 -3.89
C ARG A 405 22.46 -2.86 -4.07
N PHE A 406 22.80 -3.62 -3.03
CA PHE A 406 23.89 -4.59 -3.12
C PHE A 406 23.66 -5.64 -4.21
N SER A 407 22.46 -6.21 -4.33
CA SER A 407 22.21 -7.22 -5.36
C SER A 407 21.78 -6.67 -6.71
N ALA A 408 21.67 -5.35 -6.88
CA ALA A 408 21.59 -4.72 -8.21
C ALA A 408 22.96 -4.65 -8.90
N ILE A 409 24.05 -4.94 -8.20
CA ILE A 409 25.40 -4.90 -8.76
C ILE A 409 25.70 -6.19 -9.50
N GLU A 410 25.96 -6.05 -10.80
CA GLU A 410 26.25 -7.14 -11.72
C GLU A 410 27.70 -7.64 -11.57
N ASP A 411 28.68 -6.74 -11.59
CA ASP A 411 30.09 -7.08 -11.48
C ASP A 411 30.62 -6.88 -10.06
N LYS A 412 30.44 -7.91 -9.23
CA LYS A 412 30.96 -7.95 -7.85
C LYS A 412 32.46 -8.22 -7.78
N SER A 413 33.11 -8.57 -8.90
CA SER A 413 34.55 -8.87 -8.92
C SER A 413 35.43 -7.64 -8.72
N ARG A 414 34.88 -6.44 -8.93
CA ARG A 414 35.53 -5.15 -8.68
C ARG A 414 35.68 -4.81 -7.19
N MET A 415 34.98 -5.50 -6.29
CA MET A 415 34.98 -5.19 -4.86
C MET A 415 36.17 -5.81 -4.12
N GLU A 416 37.37 -5.24 -4.28
CA GLU A 416 38.56 -5.72 -3.57
C GLU A 416 38.43 -5.57 -2.03
N ASN A 417 37.85 -4.45 -1.56
CA ASN A 417 37.61 -4.21 -0.13
C ASN A 417 36.14 -3.89 0.15
N LEU A 418 35.29 -4.93 0.06
CA LEU A 418 33.89 -4.83 0.44
C LEU A 418 33.75 -4.72 1.96
N ILE A 419 32.93 -3.77 2.43
CA ILE A 419 32.44 -3.66 3.80
C ILE A 419 30.91 -3.69 3.75
N VAL A 420 30.29 -4.57 4.52
CA VAL A 420 28.83 -4.68 4.61
C VAL A 420 28.35 -4.55 6.04
N THR A 421 27.11 -4.16 6.25
CA THR A 421 26.47 -4.26 7.57
C THR A 421 25.78 -5.61 7.75
N SER A 422 25.63 -6.05 9.01
CA SER A 422 25.16 -7.39 9.36
C SER A 422 23.76 -7.74 8.86
N ASN A 423 22.92 -6.75 8.56
CA ASN A 423 21.62 -6.94 7.90
C ASN A 423 21.71 -7.47 6.45
N LEU A 424 22.90 -7.47 5.84
CA LEU A 424 23.17 -8.06 4.51
C LEU A 424 23.67 -9.51 4.55
N MET A 425 23.88 -10.09 5.73
CA MET A 425 24.45 -11.45 5.85
C MET A 425 23.60 -12.54 5.19
N GLU A 426 22.30 -12.34 5.04
CA GLU A 426 21.43 -13.25 4.27
C GLU A 426 21.59 -13.12 2.74
N VAL A 427 22.19 -12.03 2.27
CA VAL A 427 22.24 -11.63 0.85
C VAL A 427 23.66 -11.77 0.29
N CYS A 428 24.68 -11.71 1.14
CA CYS A 428 26.07 -11.91 0.76
C CYS A 428 26.91 -12.51 1.88
N THR A 429 27.92 -13.27 1.49
CA THR A 429 29.04 -13.63 2.35
C THR A 429 30.13 -12.58 2.17
N ALA A 430 30.53 -11.91 3.24
CA ALA A 430 31.63 -10.95 3.24
C ALA A 430 32.46 -11.12 4.51
N ASP A 431 33.77 -10.91 4.42
CA ASP A 431 34.67 -11.02 5.56
C ASP A 431 34.63 -9.78 6.46
N ASN A 432 34.34 -8.61 5.88
CA ASN A 432 34.28 -7.34 6.62
C ASN A 432 32.82 -6.96 6.90
N VAL A 433 32.31 -7.44 8.03
CA VAL A 433 30.94 -7.20 8.47
C VAL A 433 30.95 -6.25 9.66
N LEU A 434 30.21 -5.15 9.55
CA LEU A 434 29.96 -4.20 10.64
C LEU A 434 28.60 -4.47 11.26
N ASN A 435 28.50 -4.24 12.56
CA ASN A 435 27.23 -4.38 13.27
C ASN A 435 26.26 -3.28 12.83
N TYR A 436 25.13 -3.70 12.24
CA TYR A 436 24.14 -2.79 11.68
C TYR A 436 23.52 -1.88 12.74
N SER A 437 23.14 -2.42 13.91
CA SER A 437 22.48 -1.64 14.96
C SER A 437 23.38 -0.51 15.44
N ASP A 438 24.66 -0.82 15.58
CA ASP A 438 25.71 0.08 16.03
C ASP A 438 25.92 1.31 15.14
N LEU A 439 25.56 1.22 13.86
CA LEU A 439 25.65 2.33 12.90
C LEU A 439 24.28 2.96 12.65
N CYS A 440 23.22 2.18 12.76
CA CYS A 440 21.86 2.62 12.48
C CYS A 440 21.24 3.43 13.63
N PHE A 441 21.63 3.18 14.88
CA PHE A 441 21.06 3.84 16.06
C PHE A 441 22.05 4.81 16.73
N ASP A 442 21.55 5.95 17.22
CA ASP A 442 22.23 6.82 18.18
C ASP A 442 21.23 7.40 19.20
N ASP A 443 21.72 8.19 20.17
CA ASP A 443 20.93 8.81 21.25
C ASP A 443 19.78 9.72 20.76
N LYS A 444 19.76 10.09 19.47
CA LYS A 444 18.80 11.01 18.87
C LYS A 444 17.88 10.37 17.84
N GLY A 445 18.19 9.14 17.43
CA GLY A 445 17.28 8.32 16.64
C GLY A 445 17.95 7.44 15.60
N LYS A 446 17.07 6.76 14.85
CA LYS A 446 17.43 5.75 13.86
C LYS A 446 17.67 6.38 12.49
N SER A 447 18.86 6.18 11.94
CA SER A 447 19.20 6.53 10.57
C SER A 447 19.79 5.33 9.88
N ASP A 448 19.08 4.86 8.87
CA ASP A 448 19.48 3.75 8.02
C ASP A 448 20.03 4.26 6.67
N ASN A 449 20.18 5.58 6.48
CA ASN A 449 20.83 6.15 5.32
C ASN A 449 22.31 5.73 5.28
N CYS A 450 22.75 5.15 4.17
CA CYS A 450 24.10 4.59 4.02
C CYS A 450 25.22 5.60 4.28
N VAL A 451 25.06 6.84 3.78
CA VAL A 451 26.07 7.89 3.97
C VAL A 451 26.13 8.32 5.43
N ILE A 452 24.98 8.45 6.09
CA ILE A 452 24.89 8.77 7.52
C ILE A 452 25.50 7.66 8.38
N MET A 453 25.19 6.39 8.07
CA MET A 453 25.79 5.23 8.75
C MET A 453 27.30 5.20 8.58
N LEU A 454 27.80 5.49 7.38
CA LEU A 454 29.23 5.56 7.10
C LEU A 454 29.89 6.71 7.86
N MET A 455 29.28 7.90 7.92
CA MET A 455 29.78 9.00 8.74
C MET A 455 29.80 8.66 10.23
N ARG A 456 28.78 7.95 10.74
CA ARG A 456 28.77 7.45 12.12
C ARG A 456 29.89 6.45 12.39
N LEU A 457 30.18 5.57 11.43
CA LEU A 457 31.34 4.69 11.49
C LEU A 457 32.63 5.53 11.61
N LEU A 458 32.81 6.55 10.77
CA LEU A 458 33.98 7.44 10.84
C LEU A 458 34.11 8.14 12.20
N CYS A 459 33.00 8.64 12.77
CA CYS A 459 33.00 9.18 14.13
C CYS A 459 33.43 8.14 15.18
N LYS A 460 32.94 6.89 15.08
CA LYS A 460 33.36 5.79 15.98
C LYS A 460 34.85 5.45 15.86
N LEU A 461 35.40 5.53 14.65
CA LEU A 461 36.82 5.32 14.41
C LEU A 461 37.69 6.49 14.90
N GLY A 462 37.08 7.66 15.19
CA GLY A 462 37.77 8.86 15.64
C GLY A 462 38.42 9.62 14.49
N ILE A 463 37.76 9.65 13.33
CA ILE A 463 38.17 10.48 12.19
C ILE A 463 37.60 11.88 12.37
N ASP A 464 38.46 12.89 12.27
CA ASP A 464 38.10 14.28 12.55
C ASP A 464 37.51 15.01 11.35
N GLN A 465 37.75 14.53 10.12
CA GLN A 465 37.28 15.18 8.89
C GLN A 465 36.92 14.17 7.80
N VAL A 466 35.85 14.46 7.05
CA VAL A 466 35.43 13.70 5.87
C VAL A 466 34.96 14.62 4.75
N TYR A 467 35.29 14.23 3.52
CA TYR A 467 34.79 14.85 2.30
C TYR A 467 33.67 14.01 1.69
N VAL A 468 32.65 14.66 1.13
CA VAL A 468 31.45 13.99 0.60
C VAL A 468 31.13 14.52 -0.78
N ALA A 469 30.92 13.62 -1.74
CA ALA A 469 30.43 13.94 -3.08
C ALA A 469 29.24 13.06 -3.45
N GLY A 470 28.26 13.60 -4.17
CA GLY A 470 27.08 12.86 -4.62
C GLY A 470 26.00 12.62 -3.58
N PHE A 471 26.04 13.31 -2.43
CA PHE A 471 25.00 13.20 -1.41
C PHE A 471 24.00 14.34 -1.52
N ASP A 472 23.32 14.39 -2.67
CA ASP A 472 22.62 15.58 -3.16
C ASP A 472 21.33 15.88 -2.39
N GLY A 473 20.64 14.82 -1.98
CA GLY A 473 19.29 14.86 -1.39
C GLY A 473 18.17 14.66 -2.42
N TYR A 474 16.94 14.49 -1.95
CA TYR A 474 15.79 14.22 -2.81
C TYR A 474 15.18 15.52 -3.36
N GLN A 475 15.24 15.73 -4.66
CA GLN A 475 14.61 16.86 -5.36
C GLN A 475 13.28 16.42 -6.00
N SER A 476 12.36 17.38 -6.15
CA SER A 476 11.04 17.18 -6.78
C SER A 476 11.11 17.21 -8.31
N GLU A 477 12.17 17.77 -8.89
CA GLU A 477 12.43 17.84 -10.32
C GLU A 477 13.88 17.37 -10.59
N GLY A 478 14.10 16.60 -11.67
CA GLY A 478 15.42 16.05 -12.03
C GLY A 478 15.68 14.60 -11.57
N SER A 479 16.84 14.05 -11.91
CA SER A 479 17.24 12.70 -11.51
C SER A 479 17.96 12.74 -10.17
N ASN A 480 17.37 12.15 -9.13
CA ASN A 480 17.97 12.07 -7.78
C ASN A 480 19.15 11.10 -7.69
N TYR A 481 19.43 10.35 -8.76
CA TYR A 481 20.46 9.33 -8.82
C TYR A 481 21.18 9.36 -10.17
N ILE A 482 22.43 8.88 -10.19
CA ILE A 482 23.22 8.73 -11.42
C ILE A 482 22.62 7.70 -12.39
N SER A 483 21.78 6.78 -11.89
CA SER A 483 21.04 5.82 -12.71
C SER A 483 19.61 5.66 -12.22
N SER A 484 18.67 5.52 -13.16
CA SER A 484 17.23 5.51 -12.88
C SER A 484 16.76 4.29 -12.06
N TYR A 485 17.46 3.15 -12.14
CA TYR A 485 17.13 1.95 -11.36
C TYR A 485 17.39 2.11 -9.84
N MET A 486 18.13 3.14 -9.43
CA MET A 486 18.43 3.43 -8.02
C MET A 486 17.30 4.20 -7.32
N ALA A 487 16.33 4.72 -8.08
CA ALA A 487 15.17 5.42 -7.55
C ALA A 487 14.16 4.43 -6.93
N ASN A 488 13.72 4.70 -5.71
CA ASN A 488 12.65 3.94 -5.07
C ASN A 488 11.33 4.74 -5.15
N GLN A 489 10.32 4.14 -5.79
CA GLN A 489 9.00 4.71 -6.04
C GLN A 489 8.23 5.11 -4.76
N HIS A 490 8.59 4.56 -3.60
CA HIS A 490 7.90 4.83 -2.33
C HIS A 490 8.63 5.80 -1.39
N THR A 491 9.69 6.46 -1.85
CA THR A 491 10.47 7.37 -0.97
C THR A 491 9.77 8.70 -0.82
N LYS A 492 9.36 9.04 0.42
CA LYS A 492 8.91 10.40 0.75
C LYS A 492 10.10 11.36 0.85
N GLY A 493 10.56 11.84 -0.30
CA GLY A 493 11.82 12.60 -0.42
C GLY A 493 11.96 13.79 0.55
N MET A 494 10.87 14.55 0.78
CA MET A 494 10.92 15.73 1.66
C MET A 494 11.10 15.38 3.14
N GLU A 495 10.39 14.37 3.65
CA GLU A 495 10.53 13.91 5.05
C GLU A 495 11.94 13.34 5.30
N GLU A 496 12.45 12.57 4.34
CA GLU A 496 13.82 12.04 4.39
C GLU A 496 14.87 13.16 4.38
N ASN A 497 14.67 14.21 3.58
CA ASN A 497 15.58 15.35 3.56
C ASN A 497 15.67 16.06 4.91
N ILE A 498 14.54 16.24 5.59
CA ILE A 498 14.48 16.87 6.91
C ILE A 498 15.25 16.02 7.93
N ARG A 499 14.99 14.70 7.96
CA ARG A 499 15.70 13.77 8.84
C ARG A 499 17.21 13.75 8.60
N ASN A 500 17.63 13.60 7.34
CA ASN A 500 19.05 13.53 6.97
C ASN A 500 19.78 14.84 7.28
N THR A 501 19.16 16.00 7.06
CA THR A 501 19.72 17.30 7.50
C THR A 501 19.99 17.31 9.01
N GLY A 502 19.04 16.84 9.82
CA GLY A 502 19.21 16.74 11.26
C GLY A 502 20.40 15.86 11.66
N TYR A 503 20.54 14.69 11.03
CA TYR A 503 21.67 13.78 11.30
C TYR A 503 23.03 14.37 10.89
N VAL A 504 23.12 15.03 9.72
CA VAL A 504 24.36 15.68 9.29
C VAL A 504 24.76 16.80 10.26
N ALA A 505 23.80 17.62 10.71
CA ALA A 505 24.05 18.69 11.67
C ALA A 505 24.58 18.16 13.02
N ASP A 506 24.15 16.97 13.43
CA ASP A 506 24.66 16.33 14.65
C ASP A 506 26.04 15.69 14.49
N ILE A 507 26.29 15.08 13.33
CA ILE A 507 27.62 14.55 12.98
C ILE A 507 28.65 15.69 12.91
N ARG A 508 28.27 16.85 12.37
CA ARG A 508 29.10 18.07 12.32
C ARG A 508 29.59 18.56 13.68
N LYS A 509 28.95 18.15 14.78
CA LYS A 509 29.41 18.46 16.15
C LYS A 509 30.59 17.59 16.59
N LYS A 510 30.84 16.48 15.90
CA LYS A 510 31.86 15.47 16.25
C LYS A 510 32.95 15.31 15.19
N MET A 511 32.65 15.64 13.93
CA MET A 511 33.54 15.48 12.77
C MET A 511 33.26 16.60 11.76
N ASP A 512 34.30 17.15 11.14
CA ASP A 512 34.19 18.12 10.07
C ASP A 512 33.69 17.45 8.78
N VAL A 513 32.56 17.92 8.23
CA VAL A 513 31.90 17.32 7.05
C VAL A 513 31.87 18.33 5.92
N ILE A 514 32.72 18.12 4.92
CA ILE A 514 32.94 19.01 3.78
C ILE A 514 32.30 18.42 2.53
N PHE A 515 31.33 19.14 1.94
CA PHE A 515 30.70 18.73 0.68
C PHE A 515 31.49 19.24 -0.52
N LEU A 516 31.96 18.33 -1.37
CA LEU A 516 32.63 18.67 -2.63
C LEU A 516 31.63 19.01 -3.73
N THR A 517 30.43 18.43 -3.68
CA THR A 517 29.36 18.69 -4.65
C THR A 517 28.16 19.35 -3.96
N PRO A 518 27.27 20.03 -4.71
CA PRO A 518 26.07 20.62 -4.13
C PRO A 518 25.24 19.58 -3.36
N SER A 519 24.88 19.91 -2.13
CA SER A 519 24.02 19.08 -1.27
C SER A 519 23.04 19.96 -0.51
N ILE A 520 21.77 19.55 -0.47
CA ILE A 520 20.77 20.24 0.35
C ILE A 520 21.06 20.11 1.86
N TYR A 521 21.91 19.15 2.23
CA TYR A 521 22.34 18.90 3.61
C TYR A 521 23.50 19.80 4.04
N ASP A 522 24.09 20.56 3.12
CA ASP A 522 25.14 21.55 3.39
C ASP A 522 24.55 22.89 3.86
N LYS A 523 23.75 22.84 4.92
CA LYS A 523 23.24 24.03 5.60
C LYS A 523 24.01 24.17 6.91
N GLN A 524 24.59 25.35 7.13
CA GLN A 524 25.35 25.68 8.35
C GLN A 524 24.46 25.73 9.58
#